data_AF-A0A382TWC2-F1
#
_entry.id   AF-A0A382TWC2-F1
#
_cell.length_a   1.000
_cell.length_b   1.000
_cell.length_c   1.000
_cell.angle_alpha   90.00
_cell.angle_beta   90.00
_cell.angle_gamma   90.00
#
_symmetry.space_group_name_H-M   'P 1'
#
loop_
_entity.id
_entity.type
_entity.pdbx_description
1 polymer ?
#
loop_
_entity_poly.entity_id
_entity_poly.type
_entity_poly.pdbx_seq_one_letter_code
_entity_poly.pdbx_strand_id
1 'polypeptide(L)'
;LFRVIISSNGHYYRITSINDNDTYELSHFESLEDVLIMGLLNDGSAIYKIVQGVSVGETHSVDFSGFSVANQIIMNNNSDLNCDYSRFYGYDSNDSFISYKRHRLMYVGGEGISWDSNQNFIFNYPPELGKFRTTAYVGDGWGTTGGKNWYQTTTGEIPETFEKIDADIFVINSEINNFEVNLTGTFDQWSINLSHSENSGNWVVFVNPSINNGKLPSFPTSISNEYPELLRQDFIMNSVVVTDWLCAENYEEWHDLYFYTDGYYLDYCSGFRRLMHWLD
;
A
#
# COMPACT_ATOMS: atom_id res chain seq x y z
N LEU A 1 -13.77 22.18 -0.69
CA LEU A 1 -12.40 21.58 -0.70
C LEU A 1 -12.09 21.12 0.71
N PHE A 2 -11.77 19.85 0.91
CA PHE A 2 -11.48 19.28 2.23
C PHE A 2 -9.99 18.99 2.42
N ARG A 3 -9.33 18.51 1.36
CA ARG A 3 -7.93 18.07 1.38
C ARG A 3 -7.26 18.44 0.08
N VAL A 4 -5.98 18.78 0.16
CA VAL A 4 -5.13 18.97 -1.01
C VAL A 4 -3.91 18.08 -0.93
N ILE A 5 -3.56 17.51 -2.08
CA ILE A 5 -2.37 16.71 -2.29
C ILE A 5 -1.52 17.46 -3.31
N ILE A 6 -0.28 17.73 -2.93
CA ILE A 6 0.75 18.24 -3.84
C ILE A 6 1.73 17.07 -4.02
N SER A 7 2.02 16.66 -5.25
CA SER A 7 2.86 15.49 -5.50
C SER A 7 3.71 15.61 -6.76
N SER A 8 4.97 15.19 -6.64
CA SER A 8 5.95 15.08 -7.73
C SER A 8 6.80 13.84 -7.50
N ASN A 9 6.93 12.96 -8.49
CA ASN A 9 7.88 11.83 -8.51
C ASN A 9 8.04 11.08 -7.18
N GLY A 10 6.94 10.73 -6.52
CA GLY A 10 6.94 9.97 -5.28
C GLY A 10 7.08 10.78 -3.99
N HIS A 11 7.55 12.02 -4.09
CA HIS A 11 7.36 13.01 -3.05
C HIS A 11 5.94 13.56 -3.09
N TYR A 12 5.46 13.86 -1.89
CA TYR A 12 4.16 14.47 -1.73
C TYR A 12 4.13 15.25 -0.43
N TYR A 13 3.31 16.30 -0.45
CA TYR A 13 2.87 16.99 0.74
C TYR A 13 1.34 16.89 0.80
N ARG A 14 0.82 16.51 1.97
CA ARG A 14 -0.62 16.37 2.19
C ARG A 14 -1.07 17.45 3.15
N ILE A 15 -2.10 18.17 2.75
CA ILE A 15 -2.64 19.30 3.50
C ILE A 15 -4.10 18.98 3.87
N THR A 16 -4.38 19.00 5.18
CA THR A 16 -5.74 18.78 5.72
C THR A 16 -6.54 20.07 5.86
N SER A 17 -5.91 21.23 5.68
CA SER A 17 -6.54 22.56 5.67
C SER A 17 -5.65 23.51 4.88
N ILE A 18 -6.17 24.11 3.81
CA ILE A 18 -5.48 25.20 3.12
C ILE A 18 -5.93 26.52 3.71
N ASN A 19 -4.97 27.37 4.02
CA ASN A 19 -5.21 28.78 4.30
C ASN A 19 -4.64 29.63 3.16
N ASP A 20 -5.31 30.74 2.84
CA ASP A 20 -4.96 31.62 1.71
C ASP A 20 -3.57 32.28 1.82
N ASN A 21 -2.91 32.16 2.98
CA ASN A 21 -1.61 32.79 3.27
C ASN A 21 -0.48 31.78 3.53
N ASP A 22 -0.74 30.48 3.42
CA ASP A 22 0.27 29.47 3.74
C ASP A 22 1.11 29.13 2.50
N THR A 23 2.41 28.90 2.75
CA THR A 23 3.32 28.34 1.75
C THR A 23 3.60 26.90 2.14
N TYR A 24 3.53 26.00 1.15
CA TYR A 24 3.81 24.58 1.33
C TYR A 24 5.02 24.19 0.50
N GLU A 25 5.88 23.37 1.08
CA GLU A 25 7.10 22.91 0.44
C GLU A 25 6.93 21.47 -0.06
N LEU A 26 7.53 21.18 -1.21
CA LEU A 26 7.61 19.85 -1.80
C LEU A 26 9.06 19.56 -2.13
N SER A 27 9.57 18.41 -1.69
CA SER A 27 10.88 17.92 -2.13
C SER A 27 10.77 17.34 -3.53
N HIS A 28 11.80 17.54 -4.34
CA HIS A 28 11.90 16.96 -5.68
C HIS A 28 12.98 15.88 -5.68
N PHE A 29 12.82 14.85 -6.50
CA PHE A 29 13.89 13.87 -6.76
C PHE A 29 14.87 14.40 -7.82
N GLU A 30 14.33 15.04 -8.85
CA GLU A 30 15.06 15.67 -9.94
C GLU A 30 15.05 17.20 -9.82
N SER A 31 16.00 17.87 -10.47
CA SER A 31 16.07 19.35 -10.42
C SER A 31 14.90 20.06 -11.10
N LEU A 32 14.17 19.36 -11.96
CA LEU A 32 13.06 19.84 -12.76
C LEU A 32 12.00 18.73 -12.87
N GLU A 33 10.80 18.97 -12.37
CA GLU A 33 9.72 17.97 -12.35
C GLU A 33 8.35 18.61 -12.55
N ASP A 34 7.40 17.83 -13.06
CA ASP A 34 6.00 18.23 -13.11
C ASP A 34 5.36 18.03 -11.73
N VAL A 35 4.61 19.03 -11.27
CA VAL A 35 3.95 18.99 -9.97
C VAL A 35 2.44 18.85 -10.16
N LEU A 36 1.89 17.76 -9.65
CA LEU A 36 0.44 17.57 -9.55
C LEU A 36 -0.08 18.23 -8.27
N ILE A 37 -1.10 19.07 -8.42
CA ILE A 37 -1.90 19.60 -7.32
C ILE A 37 -3.32 19.08 -7.48
N MET A 38 -3.81 18.35 -6.48
CA MET A 38 -5.12 17.73 -6.50
C MET A 38 -5.93 18.14 -5.27
N GLY A 39 -7.13 18.66 -5.49
CA GLY A 39 -8.07 19.08 -4.48
C GLY A 39 -9.25 18.13 -4.35
N LEU A 40 -9.36 17.44 -3.22
CA LEU A 40 -10.47 16.52 -2.90
C LEU A 40 -11.62 17.32 -2.26
N LEU A 41 -12.81 17.20 -2.84
CA LEU A 41 -14.01 17.93 -2.44
C LEU A 41 -14.86 17.09 -1.46
N ASN A 42 -15.78 17.75 -0.74
CA ASN A 42 -16.62 17.11 0.29
C ASN A 42 -17.69 16.18 -0.31
N ASP A 43 -17.91 16.25 -1.61
CA ASP A 43 -18.89 15.45 -2.36
C ASP A 43 -18.24 14.22 -3.03
N GLY A 44 -16.98 13.92 -2.69
CA GLY A 44 -16.22 12.81 -3.26
C GLY A 44 -15.57 13.09 -4.61
N SER A 45 -15.90 14.21 -5.27
CA SER A 45 -15.24 14.62 -6.51
C SER A 45 -13.86 15.25 -6.24
N ALA A 46 -13.09 15.48 -7.31
CA ALA A 46 -11.82 16.17 -7.21
C ALA A 46 -11.60 17.14 -8.37
N ILE A 47 -10.77 18.15 -8.09
CA ILE A 47 -10.22 19.07 -9.08
C ILE A 47 -8.70 18.93 -9.10
N TYR A 48 -8.04 19.24 -10.20
CA TYR A 48 -6.60 19.13 -10.31
C TYR A 48 -5.98 20.17 -11.23
N LYS A 49 -4.66 20.32 -11.11
CA LYS A 49 -3.80 21.05 -12.03
C LYS A 49 -2.42 20.41 -12.04
N ILE A 50 -1.83 20.26 -13.22
CA ILE A 50 -0.42 19.91 -13.38
C ILE A 50 0.35 21.19 -13.71
N VAL A 51 1.36 21.50 -12.91
CA VAL A 51 2.30 22.59 -13.17
C VAL A 51 3.56 21.97 -13.76
N GLN A 52 3.81 22.23 -15.04
CA GLN A 52 4.92 21.60 -15.75
C GLN A 52 6.26 22.29 -15.47
N GLY A 53 7.32 21.49 -15.39
CA GLY A 53 8.70 21.98 -15.34
C GLY A 53 8.98 22.90 -14.14
N VAL A 54 8.57 22.48 -12.94
CA VAL A 54 8.88 23.21 -11.71
C VAL A 54 10.32 22.90 -11.29
N SER A 55 11.13 23.96 -11.19
CA SER A 55 12.52 23.83 -10.75
C SER A 55 12.64 23.93 -9.23
N VAL A 56 13.61 23.22 -8.65
CA VAL A 56 13.91 23.33 -7.22
C VAL A 56 14.24 24.77 -6.84
N GLY A 57 13.55 25.29 -5.81
CA GLY A 57 13.71 26.66 -5.32
C GLY A 57 12.77 27.68 -5.94
N GLU A 58 11.93 27.28 -6.90
CA GLU A 58 10.86 28.13 -7.42
C GLU A 58 9.68 28.23 -6.45
N THR A 59 8.92 29.32 -6.56
CA THR A 59 7.65 29.51 -5.84
C THR A 59 6.56 29.80 -6.85
N HIS A 60 5.44 29.08 -6.73
CA HIS A 60 4.29 29.20 -7.62
C HIS A 60 3.04 29.58 -6.81
N SER A 61 2.33 30.62 -7.23
CA SER A 61 1.02 30.94 -6.68
C SER A 61 -0.04 30.00 -7.25
N VAL A 62 -0.83 29.39 -6.37
CA VAL A 62 -1.87 28.43 -6.75
C VAL A 62 -3.24 29.07 -6.61
N ASP A 63 -3.97 29.14 -7.72
CA ASP A 63 -5.39 29.56 -7.75
C ASP A 63 -6.25 28.39 -8.23
N PHE A 64 -7.19 27.96 -7.37
CA PHE A 64 -8.10 26.85 -7.65
C PHE A 64 -9.16 27.18 -8.70
N SER A 65 -9.39 28.44 -9.03
CA SER A 65 -10.41 28.84 -10.02
C SER A 65 -10.14 28.29 -11.43
N GLY A 66 -8.86 28.03 -11.74
CA GLY A 66 -8.42 27.49 -13.03
C GLY A 66 -8.16 25.99 -13.05
N PHE A 67 -8.61 25.25 -12.03
CA PHE A 67 -8.39 23.81 -11.96
C PHE A 67 -9.42 23.06 -12.82
N SER A 68 -8.98 21.95 -13.41
CA SER A 68 -9.83 21.03 -14.16
C SER A 68 -10.53 20.04 -13.22
N VAL A 69 -11.69 19.53 -13.64
CA VAL A 69 -12.37 18.44 -12.91
C VAL A 69 -11.67 17.12 -13.22
N ALA A 70 -11.34 16.36 -12.18
CA ALA A 70 -10.73 15.03 -12.32
C ALA A 70 -11.78 14.00 -12.78
N ASN A 71 -11.32 12.96 -13.48
CA ASN A 71 -12.15 11.78 -13.71
C ASN A 71 -12.39 11.06 -12.38
N GLN A 72 -13.51 10.35 -12.30
CA GLN A 72 -13.86 9.52 -11.15
C GLN A 72 -14.21 8.10 -11.62
N ILE A 73 -13.69 7.11 -10.90
CA ILE A 73 -14.10 5.71 -11.01
C ILE A 73 -14.51 5.23 -9.62
N ILE A 74 -15.60 4.46 -9.59
CA ILE A 74 -16.08 3.78 -8.39
C ILE A 74 -15.73 2.31 -8.52
N MET A 75 -14.95 1.80 -7.56
CA MET A 75 -14.66 0.38 -7.45
C MET A 75 -15.61 -0.23 -6.42
N ASN A 76 -16.42 -1.18 -6.87
CA ASN A 76 -17.41 -1.85 -6.02
C ASN A 76 -16.70 -2.68 -4.95
N ASN A 77 -17.10 -2.50 -3.70
CA ASN A 77 -16.68 -3.38 -2.61
C ASN A 77 -17.66 -4.56 -2.47
N ASN A 78 -17.29 -5.69 -3.04
CA ASN A 78 -18.10 -6.91 -3.04
C ASN A 78 -17.81 -7.85 -1.84
N SER A 79 -17.07 -7.39 -0.82
CA SER A 79 -16.55 -8.29 0.22
C SER A 79 -17.45 -8.41 1.45
N ASP A 80 -18.59 -7.72 1.51
CA ASP A 80 -19.46 -7.57 2.68
C ASP A 80 -18.77 -6.99 3.94
N LEU A 81 -17.61 -6.34 3.77
CA LEU A 81 -16.84 -5.74 4.85
C LEU A 81 -16.77 -4.23 4.67
N ASN A 82 -16.60 -3.50 5.77
CA ASN A 82 -16.41 -2.06 5.71
C ASN A 82 -15.06 -1.72 5.06
N CYS A 83 -15.05 -0.64 4.29
CA CYS A 83 -13.83 0.01 3.84
C CYS A 83 -13.06 0.58 5.03
N ASP A 84 -11.74 0.37 5.03
CA ASP A 84 -10.84 0.95 6.03
C ASP A 84 -9.97 2.04 5.39
N TYR A 85 -9.33 1.71 4.27
CA TYR A 85 -8.30 2.55 3.69
C TYR A 85 -8.17 2.35 2.18
N SER A 86 -7.67 3.37 1.47
CA SER A 86 -7.25 3.23 0.08
C SER A 86 -6.01 4.06 -0.23
N ARG A 87 -5.20 3.54 -1.16
CA ARG A 87 -4.04 4.23 -1.75
C ARG A 87 -4.20 4.22 -3.24
N PHE A 88 -3.95 5.36 -3.86
CA PHE A 88 -4.06 5.49 -5.28
C PHE A 88 -2.95 6.36 -5.81
N TYR A 89 -2.22 5.81 -6.78
CA TYR A 89 -1.07 6.46 -7.39
C TYR A 89 -1.23 6.41 -8.91
N GLY A 90 -0.94 7.51 -9.58
CA GLY A 90 -0.82 7.58 -11.02
C GLY A 90 0.63 7.69 -11.45
N TYR A 91 0.92 7.24 -12.66
CA TYR A 91 2.24 7.19 -13.26
C TYR A 91 2.14 7.64 -14.71
N ASP A 92 3.24 8.15 -15.24
CA ASP A 92 3.38 8.31 -16.67
C ASP A 92 3.37 6.95 -17.36
N SER A 93 2.84 6.92 -18.58
CA SER A 93 2.56 5.69 -19.32
C SER A 93 3.76 4.74 -19.47
N ASN A 94 4.97 5.29 -19.60
CA ASN A 94 6.21 4.53 -19.80
C ASN A 94 7.02 4.30 -18.52
N ASP A 95 6.59 4.83 -17.38
CA ASP A 95 7.35 4.76 -16.14
C ASP A 95 7.14 3.43 -15.41
N SER A 96 8.16 3.00 -14.67
CA SER A 96 8.07 1.90 -13.70
C SER A 96 7.11 2.27 -12.56
N PHE A 97 6.46 1.27 -11.96
CA PHE A 97 5.64 1.41 -10.74
C PHE A 97 6.45 1.66 -9.46
N ILE A 98 7.75 1.93 -9.59
CA ILE A 98 8.63 2.23 -8.46
C ILE A 98 8.22 3.53 -7.76
N SER A 99 8.51 3.61 -6.46
CA SER A 99 7.91 4.63 -5.59
C SER A 99 8.29 6.07 -5.92
N TYR A 100 9.41 6.32 -6.60
CA TYR A 100 9.91 7.65 -6.95
C TYR A 100 9.50 8.10 -8.37
N LYS A 101 8.57 7.40 -9.02
CA LYS A 101 7.98 7.76 -10.33
C LYS A 101 6.48 8.07 -10.27
N ARG A 102 5.92 8.11 -9.06
CA ARG A 102 4.47 8.15 -8.86
C ARG A 102 3.97 9.54 -8.51
N HIS A 103 2.81 9.93 -9.01
CA HIS A 103 1.99 10.97 -8.41
C HIS A 103 1.02 10.36 -7.41
N ARG A 104 0.97 10.92 -6.21
CA ARG A 104 -0.02 10.54 -5.21
C ARG A 104 -1.36 11.19 -5.53
N LEU A 105 -2.39 10.36 -5.70
CA LEU A 105 -3.76 10.78 -5.99
C LEU A 105 -4.69 10.59 -4.78
N MET A 106 -4.46 9.52 -4.00
CA MET A 106 -5.17 9.25 -2.75
C MET A 106 -4.26 8.55 -1.74
N TYR A 107 -4.38 8.89 -0.46
CA TYR A 107 -3.71 8.20 0.64
C TYR A 107 -4.45 8.45 1.97
N VAL A 108 -5.73 8.09 2.03
CA VAL A 108 -6.57 8.40 3.20
C VAL A 108 -7.71 7.38 3.36
N GLY A 109 -8.28 7.36 4.55
CA GLY A 109 -9.64 6.86 4.78
C GLY A 109 -10.63 8.02 4.95
N GLY A 110 -11.90 7.69 4.78
CA GLY A 110 -13.04 8.56 5.07
C GLY A 110 -14.20 8.36 4.10
N GLU A 111 -15.39 8.18 4.65
CA GLU A 111 -16.64 8.22 3.88
C GLU A 111 -16.82 9.60 3.22
N GLY A 112 -17.32 9.61 1.99
CA GLY A 112 -17.47 10.80 1.17
C GLY A 112 -16.18 11.28 0.50
N ILE A 113 -15.04 10.61 0.71
CA ILE A 113 -13.75 10.96 0.10
C ILE A 113 -13.09 9.74 -0.53
N SER A 114 -12.90 8.67 0.25
CA SER A 114 -12.24 7.43 -0.18
C SER A 114 -13.24 6.33 -0.50
N TRP A 115 -14.46 6.42 0.04
CA TRP A 115 -15.56 5.53 -0.27
C TRP A 115 -16.91 6.24 -0.12
N ASP A 116 -17.95 5.71 -0.76
CA ASP A 116 -19.33 6.18 -0.64
C ASP A 116 -20.06 5.55 0.55
N SER A 117 -21.31 5.95 0.78
CA SER A 117 -22.16 5.39 1.85
C SER A 117 -22.51 3.92 1.65
N ASN A 118 -22.31 3.38 0.45
CA ASN A 118 -22.49 1.96 0.13
C ASN A 118 -21.19 1.17 0.29
N GLN A 119 -20.14 1.76 0.87
CA GLN A 119 -18.82 1.17 1.04
C GLN A 119 -18.09 0.88 -0.30
N ASN A 120 -18.42 1.55 -1.39
CA ASN A 120 -17.64 1.44 -2.64
C ASN A 120 -16.50 2.44 -2.65
N PHE A 121 -15.33 2.05 -3.12
CA PHE A 121 -14.15 2.93 -3.14
C PHE A 121 -14.26 3.99 -4.25
N ILE A 122 -13.86 5.21 -3.92
CA ILE A 122 -13.85 6.35 -4.84
C ILE A 122 -12.39 6.64 -5.24
N PHE A 123 -12.11 6.60 -6.54
CA PHE A 123 -10.82 6.96 -7.10
C PHE A 123 -10.97 8.11 -8.08
N ASN A 124 -10.30 9.23 -7.80
CA ASN A 124 -10.26 10.38 -8.69
C ASN A 124 -8.88 10.48 -9.33
N TYR A 125 -8.79 10.83 -10.61
CA TYR A 125 -7.52 10.97 -11.32
C TYR A 125 -7.57 12.03 -12.44
N PRO A 126 -6.44 12.72 -12.69
CA PRO A 126 -6.20 13.45 -13.92
C PRO A 126 -6.29 12.53 -15.15
N PRO A 127 -7.06 12.86 -16.20
CA PRO A 127 -7.11 12.08 -17.45
C PRO A 127 -5.77 12.00 -18.20
N GLU A 128 -4.80 12.86 -17.89
CA GLU A 128 -3.45 12.83 -18.43
C GLU A 128 -2.64 11.63 -17.94
N LEU A 129 -3.02 11.03 -16.81
CA LEU A 129 -2.38 9.85 -16.26
C LEU A 129 -3.07 8.59 -16.81
N GLY A 130 -2.30 7.70 -17.42
CA GLY A 130 -2.82 6.49 -18.08
C GLY A 130 -2.50 5.18 -17.37
N LYS A 131 -1.76 5.21 -16.25
CA LYS A 131 -1.25 4.03 -15.57
C LYS A 131 -1.37 4.22 -14.06
N PHE A 132 -1.91 3.23 -13.37
CA PHE A 132 -2.23 3.36 -11.95
C PHE A 132 -1.73 2.19 -11.10
N ARG A 133 -1.46 2.50 -9.83
CA ARG A 133 -1.38 1.51 -8.75
C ARG A 133 -2.52 1.78 -7.78
N THR A 134 -3.45 0.84 -7.73
CA THR A 134 -4.63 0.90 -6.88
C THR A 134 -4.44 -0.02 -5.70
N THR A 135 -4.68 0.46 -4.48
CA THR A 135 -4.69 -0.38 -3.28
C THR A 135 -5.91 -0.08 -2.44
N ALA A 136 -6.65 -1.12 -2.09
CA ALA A 136 -7.86 -1.05 -1.28
C ALA A 136 -7.78 -2.00 -0.07
N TYR A 137 -8.40 -1.59 1.03
CA TYR A 137 -8.31 -2.23 2.34
C TYR A 137 -9.72 -2.33 2.92
N VAL A 138 -10.12 -3.52 3.35
CA VAL A 138 -11.42 -3.79 3.99
C VAL A 138 -11.25 -4.66 5.23
N GLY A 139 -12.22 -4.63 6.14
CA GLY A 139 -12.23 -5.42 7.37
C GLY A 139 -11.89 -4.58 8.60
N ASP A 140 -11.18 -5.17 9.56
CA ASP A 140 -10.77 -4.47 10.78
C ASP A 140 -9.69 -3.42 10.48
N GLY A 141 -9.57 -2.45 11.39
CA GLY A 141 -8.54 -1.43 11.28
C GLY A 141 -7.13 -2.02 11.31
N TRP A 142 -6.19 -1.34 10.65
CA TRP A 142 -4.78 -1.73 10.70
C TRP A 142 -4.27 -1.84 12.14
N GLY A 143 -3.73 -3.01 12.51
CA GLY A 143 -3.18 -3.24 13.85
C GLY A 143 -4.21 -3.52 14.93
N THR A 144 -5.49 -3.71 14.57
CA THR A 144 -6.51 -4.12 15.54
C THR A 144 -6.18 -5.50 16.08
N THR A 145 -5.83 -5.57 17.37
CA THR A 145 -5.58 -6.78 18.16
C THR A 145 -6.65 -7.86 17.93
N GLY A 146 -6.22 -9.05 17.50
CA GLY A 146 -7.10 -10.18 17.13
C GLY A 146 -7.90 -9.98 15.83
N GLY A 147 -7.76 -8.83 15.18
CA GLY A 147 -8.50 -8.44 13.98
C GLY A 147 -7.92 -9.04 12.69
N LYS A 148 -8.71 -8.94 11.63
CA LYS A 148 -8.33 -9.36 10.28
C LYS A 148 -8.66 -8.27 9.27
N ASN A 149 -7.74 -8.06 8.34
CA ASN A 149 -7.99 -7.18 7.23
C ASN A 149 -7.46 -7.71 5.90
N TRP A 150 -8.19 -7.36 4.84
CA TRP A 150 -7.98 -7.82 3.49
C TRP A 150 -7.51 -6.67 2.62
N TYR A 151 -6.64 -7.01 1.69
CA TYR A 151 -5.96 -6.06 0.83
C TYR A 151 -6.01 -6.56 -0.60
N GLN A 152 -6.18 -5.63 -1.51
CA GLN A 152 -5.93 -5.85 -2.93
C GLN A 152 -5.04 -4.72 -3.42
N THR A 153 -3.93 -5.06 -4.05
CA THR A 153 -3.12 -4.13 -4.84
C THR A 153 -3.15 -4.58 -6.30
N THR A 154 -3.47 -3.68 -7.22
CA THR A 154 -3.36 -3.92 -8.66
C THR A 154 -2.55 -2.82 -9.33
N THR A 155 -1.99 -3.16 -10.49
CA THR A 155 -1.31 -2.24 -11.39
C THR A 155 -1.91 -2.26 -12.79
N GLY A 156 -1.90 -1.10 -13.46
CA GLY A 156 -2.49 -0.92 -14.78
C GLY A 156 -3.78 -0.10 -14.69
N GLU A 157 -4.88 -0.65 -15.19
CA GLU A 157 -6.20 -0.04 -15.11
C GLU A 157 -6.76 -0.08 -13.68
N ILE A 158 -7.69 0.84 -13.38
CA ILE A 158 -8.39 0.85 -12.09
C ILE A 158 -9.41 -0.30 -12.11
N PRO A 159 -9.34 -1.26 -11.16
CA PRO A 159 -10.28 -2.38 -11.14
C PRO A 159 -11.71 -1.93 -10.86
N GLU A 160 -12.68 -2.64 -11.43
CA GLU A 160 -14.11 -2.37 -11.22
C GLU A 160 -14.62 -2.89 -9.87
N THR A 161 -13.99 -3.95 -9.35
CA THR A 161 -14.38 -4.61 -8.10
C THR A 161 -13.19 -4.86 -7.21
N PHE A 162 -13.39 -4.69 -5.90
CA PHE A 162 -12.51 -5.27 -4.90
C PHE A 162 -12.56 -6.80 -5.01
N GLU A 163 -11.47 -7.50 -4.76
CA GLU A 163 -11.44 -8.95 -4.72
C GLU A 163 -10.70 -9.43 -3.49
N LYS A 164 -11.43 -10.14 -2.63
CA LYS A 164 -10.88 -10.73 -1.43
C LYS A 164 -10.11 -12.00 -1.79
N ILE A 165 -8.95 -12.23 -1.14
CA ILE A 165 -8.28 -13.53 -1.22
C ILE A 165 -9.19 -14.61 -0.63
N ASP A 166 -9.27 -15.76 -1.30
CA ASP A 166 -9.97 -16.95 -0.80
C ASP A 166 -9.09 -17.71 0.19
N ALA A 167 -8.80 -17.10 1.34
CA ALA A 167 -7.99 -17.71 2.38
C ALA A 167 -8.44 -17.25 3.78
N ASP A 168 -8.13 -18.08 4.79
CA ASP A 168 -8.32 -17.71 6.19
C ASP A 168 -7.14 -18.13 7.08
N ILE A 169 -6.98 -17.40 8.18
CA ILE A 169 -5.89 -17.57 9.15
C ILE A 169 -6.49 -17.81 10.54
N PHE A 170 -6.02 -18.84 11.24
CA PHE A 170 -6.27 -19.03 12.66
C PHE A 170 -4.96 -19.35 13.38
N VAL A 171 -4.57 -18.51 14.34
CA VAL A 171 -3.33 -18.68 15.09
C VAL A 171 -3.62 -19.42 16.39
N ILE A 172 -2.98 -20.57 16.58
CA ILE A 172 -3.12 -21.44 17.75
C ILE A 172 -2.03 -21.10 18.78
N ASN A 173 -0.81 -20.86 18.31
CA ASN A 173 0.34 -20.46 19.13
C ASN A 173 1.25 -19.50 18.34
N SER A 174 1.61 -18.38 18.94
CA SER A 174 2.46 -17.33 18.35
C SER A 174 3.89 -17.32 18.87
N GLU A 175 4.24 -18.26 19.77
CA GLU A 175 5.59 -18.36 20.33
C GLU A 175 6.61 -18.75 19.27
N ILE A 176 7.70 -17.98 19.14
CA ILE A 176 8.74 -18.18 18.10
C ILE A 176 9.46 -19.56 18.17
N ASN A 177 9.31 -20.27 19.29
CA ASN A 177 9.86 -21.59 19.56
C ASN A 177 8.84 -22.73 19.44
N ASN A 178 7.57 -22.41 19.18
CA ASN A 178 6.49 -23.38 19.10
C ASN A 178 5.27 -22.75 18.39
N PHE A 179 5.49 -22.09 17.25
CA PHE A 179 4.38 -21.47 16.54
C PHE A 179 3.49 -22.56 15.98
N GLU A 180 2.20 -22.30 15.93
CA GLU A 180 1.19 -23.19 15.35
C GLU A 180 0.08 -22.33 14.76
N VAL A 181 -0.20 -22.53 13.47
CA VAL A 181 -1.21 -21.81 12.71
C VAL A 181 -2.04 -22.82 11.92
N ASN A 182 -3.30 -22.48 11.67
CA ASN A 182 -4.16 -23.20 10.75
C ASN A 182 -4.53 -22.24 9.62
N LEU A 183 -4.13 -22.60 8.41
CA LEU A 183 -4.34 -21.83 7.19
C LEU A 183 -5.26 -22.63 6.27
N THR A 184 -6.28 -21.98 5.73
CA THR A 184 -7.24 -22.62 4.80
C THR A 184 -7.42 -21.77 3.55
N GLY A 185 -7.95 -22.39 2.49
CA GLY A 185 -8.20 -21.73 1.21
C GLY A 185 -7.02 -21.82 0.24
N THR A 186 -6.97 -20.89 -0.71
CA THR A 186 -6.01 -20.80 -1.81
C THR A 186 -5.16 -19.55 -1.67
N PHE A 187 -3.84 -19.73 -1.62
CA PHE A 187 -2.85 -18.67 -1.55
C PHE A 187 -1.50 -19.22 -1.99
N ASP A 188 -0.63 -18.36 -2.51
CA ASP A 188 0.69 -18.78 -2.97
C ASP A 188 1.66 -18.89 -1.81
N GLN A 189 1.61 -17.93 -0.89
CA GLN A 189 2.61 -17.75 0.15
C GLN A 189 1.97 -17.33 1.47
N TRP A 190 2.59 -17.72 2.58
CA TRP A 190 2.33 -17.10 3.86
C TRP A 190 3.61 -16.65 4.56
N SER A 191 3.46 -15.70 5.46
CA SER A 191 4.58 -15.10 6.20
C SER A 191 4.19 -14.70 7.60
N ILE A 192 5.21 -14.54 8.43
CA ILE A 192 5.14 -14.14 9.81
C ILE A 192 5.85 -12.79 9.94
N ASN A 193 5.15 -11.78 10.45
CA ASN A 193 5.75 -10.49 10.76
C ASN A 193 6.03 -10.42 12.26
N LEU A 194 7.28 -10.14 12.59
CA LEU A 194 7.75 -9.95 13.95
C LEU A 194 8.33 -8.56 14.12
N SER A 195 8.20 -8.01 15.33
CA SER A 195 8.91 -6.80 15.71
C SER A 195 9.67 -6.98 17.01
N HIS A 196 10.69 -6.14 17.15
CA HIS A 196 11.44 -5.95 18.37
C HIS A 196 10.96 -4.66 19.02
N SER A 197 10.38 -4.76 20.22
CA SER A 197 9.72 -3.65 20.92
C SER A 197 10.67 -2.48 21.23
N GLU A 198 11.93 -2.76 21.55
CA GLU A 198 12.89 -1.71 21.98
C GLU A 198 13.57 -0.95 20.82
N ASN A 199 13.87 -1.62 19.70
CA ASN A 199 14.75 -1.05 18.66
C ASN A 199 14.05 -0.82 17.31
N SER A 200 12.72 -0.91 17.26
CA SER A 200 11.95 -0.83 16.00
C SER A 200 12.41 -1.84 14.92
N GLY A 201 13.04 -2.94 15.35
CA GLY A 201 13.47 -4.01 14.46
C GLY A 201 12.24 -4.70 13.88
N ASN A 202 12.27 -4.99 12.57
CA ASN A 202 11.22 -5.73 11.89
C ASN A 202 11.83 -6.97 11.24
N TRP A 203 11.19 -8.12 11.43
CA TRP A 203 11.60 -9.37 10.83
C TRP A 203 10.42 -10.02 10.14
N VAL A 204 10.55 -10.26 8.84
CA VAL A 204 9.55 -10.97 8.05
C VAL A 204 10.11 -12.35 7.71
N VAL A 205 9.37 -13.41 8.07
CA VAL A 205 9.73 -14.79 7.76
C VAL A 205 8.75 -15.33 6.75
N PHE A 206 9.23 -15.65 5.55
CA PHE A 206 8.45 -16.37 4.55
C PHE A 206 8.48 -17.86 4.85
N VAL A 207 7.31 -18.49 4.88
CA VAL A 207 7.17 -19.89 5.28
C VAL A 207 6.56 -20.69 4.14
N ASN A 208 7.08 -21.90 3.92
CA ASN A 208 6.50 -22.82 2.94
C ASN A 208 5.03 -23.11 3.34
N PRO A 209 4.06 -23.01 2.41
CA PRO A 209 2.64 -23.31 2.68
C PRO A 209 2.37 -24.68 3.31
N SER A 210 3.25 -25.67 3.13
CA SER A 210 3.12 -27.00 3.76
C SER A 210 3.50 -27.02 5.24
N ILE A 211 4.12 -25.97 5.77
CA ILE A 211 4.53 -25.85 7.17
C ILE A 211 3.48 -25.01 7.88
N ASN A 212 2.91 -25.53 8.96
CA ASN A 212 1.91 -24.84 9.76
C ASN A 212 2.27 -24.80 11.26
N ASN A 213 3.39 -25.42 11.65
CA ASN A 213 3.92 -25.36 13.01
C ASN A 213 5.44 -25.50 13.00
N GLY A 214 6.11 -25.01 14.05
CA GLY A 214 7.53 -25.21 14.22
C GLY A 214 8.24 -24.14 15.05
N LYS A 215 9.51 -23.90 14.70
CA LYS A 215 10.37 -22.90 15.35
C LYS A 215 10.99 -22.00 14.31
N LEU A 216 11.09 -20.71 14.61
CA LEU A 216 11.79 -19.76 13.74
C LEU A 216 13.29 -20.04 13.72
N PRO A 217 13.98 -19.84 12.57
CA PRO A 217 15.41 -20.09 12.45
C PRO A 217 16.22 -19.12 13.31
N SER A 218 17.43 -19.54 13.73
CA SER A 218 18.41 -18.63 14.31
C SER A 218 18.89 -17.61 13.27
N PHE A 219 19.28 -16.41 13.72
CA PHE A 219 19.93 -15.46 12.83
C PHE A 219 21.26 -16.04 12.30
N PRO A 220 21.60 -15.77 11.02
CA PRO A 220 22.90 -16.12 10.48
C PRO A 220 24.02 -15.46 11.28
N THR A 221 25.19 -16.11 11.36
CA THR A 221 26.34 -15.58 12.12
C THR A 221 26.80 -14.21 11.61
N SER A 222 26.59 -13.89 10.32
CA SER A 222 26.86 -12.56 9.78
C SER A 222 26.05 -11.47 10.48
N ILE A 223 24.74 -11.69 10.66
CA ILE A 223 23.85 -10.76 11.37
C ILE A 223 24.23 -10.67 12.84
N SER A 224 24.43 -11.81 13.50
CA SER A 224 24.77 -11.83 14.94
C SER A 224 26.14 -11.20 15.24
N ASN A 225 27.07 -11.20 14.28
CA ASN A 225 28.37 -10.53 14.45
C ASN A 225 28.29 -9.02 14.23
N GLU A 226 27.46 -8.58 13.27
CA GLU A 226 27.30 -7.16 12.93
C GLU A 226 26.39 -6.45 13.94
N TYR A 227 25.34 -7.13 14.39
CA TYR A 227 24.33 -6.63 15.33
C TYR A 227 24.18 -7.61 16.52
N PRO A 228 25.18 -7.70 17.41
CA PRO A 228 25.16 -8.63 18.54
C PRO A 228 24.04 -8.35 19.56
N GLU A 229 23.54 -7.11 19.60
CA GLU A 229 22.39 -6.70 20.39
C GLU A 229 21.06 -7.19 19.80
N LEU A 230 21.03 -7.59 18.53
CA LEU A 230 19.83 -8.07 17.87
C LEU A 230 19.62 -9.55 18.18
N LEU A 231 18.91 -9.82 19.26
CA LEU A 231 18.67 -11.18 19.72
C LEU A 231 17.36 -11.74 19.16
N ARG A 232 17.42 -12.94 18.58
CA ARG A 232 16.25 -13.62 17.99
C ARG A 232 15.09 -13.76 19.00
N GLN A 233 15.41 -14.01 20.27
CA GLN A 233 14.40 -14.24 21.30
C GLN A 233 13.59 -13.00 21.69
N ASP A 234 14.04 -11.81 21.30
CA ASP A 234 13.39 -10.55 21.67
C ASP A 234 12.34 -10.12 20.62
N PHE A 235 12.20 -10.92 19.54
CA PHE A 235 11.19 -10.71 18.52
C PHE A 235 9.86 -11.36 18.90
N ILE A 236 8.79 -10.57 18.81
CA ILE A 236 7.42 -10.99 19.07
C ILE A 236 6.67 -11.04 17.75
N MET A 237 5.88 -12.10 17.55
CA MET A 237 5.02 -12.24 16.38
C MET A 237 3.83 -11.29 16.50
N ASN A 238 3.69 -10.35 15.55
CA ASN A 238 2.61 -9.35 15.58
C ASN A 238 1.53 -9.62 14.54
N SER A 239 1.86 -10.32 13.46
CA SER A 239 0.86 -10.73 12.48
C SER A 239 1.29 -11.94 11.67
N VAL A 240 0.28 -12.65 11.18
CA VAL A 240 0.41 -13.69 10.17
C VAL A 240 -0.28 -13.20 8.90
N VAL A 241 0.32 -13.49 7.76
CA VAL A 241 -0.10 -12.96 6.46
C VAL A 241 -0.16 -14.08 5.44
N VAL A 242 -1.24 -14.16 4.66
CA VAL A 242 -1.33 -15.01 3.45
C VAL A 242 -1.49 -14.12 2.23
N THR A 243 -0.80 -14.45 1.14
CA THR A 243 -0.74 -13.65 -0.09
C THR A 243 -0.98 -14.53 -1.31
N ASP A 244 -1.79 -14.01 -2.22
CA ASP A 244 -2.10 -14.52 -3.55
C ASP A 244 -1.57 -13.48 -4.55
N TRP A 245 -0.55 -13.85 -5.33
CA TRP A 245 0.09 -13.01 -6.33
C TRP A 245 -0.59 -13.20 -7.67
N LEU A 246 -0.95 -12.09 -8.33
CA LEU A 246 -1.70 -12.15 -9.60
C LEU A 246 -0.84 -12.58 -10.81
N CYS A 247 0.37 -13.07 -10.57
CA CYS A 247 1.38 -13.41 -11.56
C CYS A 247 2.10 -14.74 -11.29
N ALA A 248 1.72 -15.47 -10.24
CA ALA A 248 2.31 -16.75 -9.88
C ALA A 248 1.20 -17.72 -9.44
N GLU A 249 1.43 -19.03 -9.57
CA GLU A 249 0.51 -20.07 -9.12
C GLU A 249 0.90 -20.67 -7.76
N ASN A 250 2.09 -20.34 -7.24
CA ASN A 250 2.62 -20.83 -5.97
C ASN A 250 3.84 -20.01 -5.48
N TYR A 251 4.28 -20.28 -4.23
CA TYR A 251 5.42 -19.56 -3.64
C TYR A 251 6.75 -19.75 -4.39
N GLU A 252 6.99 -20.90 -5.03
CA GLU A 252 8.26 -21.18 -5.72
C GLU A 252 8.36 -20.32 -6.98
N GLU A 253 7.31 -20.30 -7.79
CA GLU A 253 7.22 -19.43 -8.95
C GLU A 253 7.32 -17.95 -8.56
N TRP A 254 6.63 -17.53 -7.50
CA TRP A 254 6.76 -16.16 -7.00
C TRP A 254 8.19 -15.84 -6.56
N HIS A 255 8.85 -16.73 -5.82
CA HIS A 255 10.24 -16.53 -5.40
C HIS A 255 11.19 -16.46 -6.59
N ASP A 256 11.01 -17.33 -7.58
CA ASP A 256 11.81 -17.31 -8.80
C ASP A 256 11.63 -15.98 -9.54
N LEU A 257 10.39 -15.51 -9.71
CA LEU A 257 10.10 -14.21 -10.30
C LEU A 257 10.71 -13.06 -9.48
N TYR A 258 10.55 -13.08 -8.16
CA TYR A 258 10.97 -11.98 -7.28
C TYR A 258 12.50 -11.83 -7.19
N PHE A 259 13.25 -12.94 -7.17
CA PHE A 259 14.70 -12.91 -6.99
C PHE A 259 15.49 -12.94 -8.30
N TYR A 260 14.92 -13.41 -9.41
CA TYR A 260 15.64 -13.58 -10.68
C TYR A 260 15.10 -12.74 -11.85
N THR A 261 14.06 -11.93 -11.63
CA THR A 261 13.59 -10.96 -12.64
C THR A 261 14.17 -9.59 -12.36
N ASP A 262 14.82 -9.00 -13.37
CA ASP A 262 15.26 -7.61 -13.30
C ASP A 262 14.06 -6.66 -13.36
N GLY A 263 14.01 -5.69 -12.45
CA GLY A 263 12.99 -4.65 -12.43
C GLY A 263 12.25 -4.56 -11.09
N TYR A 264 11.32 -3.62 -10.99
CA TYR A 264 10.49 -3.51 -9.79
C TYR A 264 9.32 -4.49 -9.89
N TYR A 265 9.01 -5.21 -8.81
CA TYR A 265 8.09 -6.35 -8.87
C TYR A 265 6.70 -6.05 -9.44
N LEU A 266 6.19 -4.83 -9.27
CA LEU A 266 4.89 -4.45 -9.84
C LEU A 266 4.92 -4.13 -11.34
N ASP A 267 6.10 -4.08 -11.96
CA ASP A 267 6.26 -3.93 -13.40
C ASP A 267 5.99 -5.24 -14.16
N TYR A 268 6.30 -6.38 -13.53
CA TYR A 268 6.08 -7.71 -14.10
C TYR A 268 5.00 -8.52 -13.37
N CYS A 269 4.55 -8.07 -12.19
CA CYS A 269 3.42 -8.64 -11.47
C CYS A 269 2.29 -7.62 -11.38
N SER A 270 1.11 -7.97 -11.91
CA SER A 270 -0.06 -7.08 -11.97
C SER A 270 -0.69 -6.78 -10.61
N GLY A 271 -0.21 -7.41 -9.53
CA GLY A 271 -0.69 -7.14 -8.18
C GLY A 271 -0.67 -8.35 -7.26
N PHE A 272 -1.38 -8.20 -6.14
CA PHE A 272 -1.61 -9.25 -5.15
C PHE A 272 -2.88 -9.00 -4.34
N ARG A 273 -3.47 -10.08 -3.84
CA ARG A 273 -4.50 -10.09 -2.80
C ARG A 273 -3.90 -10.65 -1.52
N ARG A 274 -4.33 -10.16 -0.37
CA ARG A 274 -3.71 -10.53 0.91
C ARG A 274 -4.72 -10.50 2.04
N LEU A 275 -4.54 -11.40 3.00
CA LEU A 275 -5.18 -11.37 4.31
C LEU A 275 -4.09 -11.26 5.38
N MET A 276 -4.29 -10.36 6.32
CA MET A 276 -3.44 -10.21 7.51
C MET A 276 -4.28 -10.42 8.76
N HIS A 277 -3.77 -11.23 9.68
CA HIS A 277 -4.33 -11.39 11.01
C HIS A 277 -3.36 -10.78 12.03
N TRP A 278 -3.85 -9.82 12.80
CA TRP A 278 -3.08 -9.11 13.82
C TRP A 278 -3.17 -9.83 15.16
N LEU A 279 -2.03 -9.96 15.82
CA LEU A 279 -1.89 -10.60 17.12
C LEU A 279 -1.75 -9.55 18.24
N ASP A 280 -1.92 -10.04 19.45
CA ASP A 280 -1.79 -9.29 20.71
C ASP A 280 -0.32 -9.05 21.09
#